data_AF-A0A914YU82-F1
#
_entry.id   AF-A0A914YU82-F1
#
_cell.length_a   1.000
_cell.length_b   1.000
_cell.length_c   1.000
_cell.angle_alpha   90.00
_cell.angle_beta   90.00
_cell.angle_gamma   90.00
#
_symmetry.space_group_name_H-M   'P 1'
#
loop_
_entity.id
_entity.type
_entity.pdbx_description
1 polymer ?
#
loop_
_entity_poly.entity_id
_entity_poly.type
_entity_poly.pdbx_seq_one_letter_code
_entity_poly.pdbx_strand_id
1 'polypeptide(L)'
;MEDCPLLTTRKKSAFQISWNGSQECMQKYEKLIYESLKNGDGLIWRRHEKPIETKFEIKFVQFSEDQISLLDEVSFSESIAFVHLFFVCVSSPDEYRTQIRHRISEWFGMLNKAANSQWLIIFDSTKAKEKKNRGSVLEKIKSDFSKHQEK
;
A
#
# COMPACT_ATOMS: atom_id res chain seq x y z
N MET A 1 -21.94 -20.66 39.05
CA MET A 1 -20.60 -20.25 38.61
C MET A 1 -20.62 -20.44 37.11
N GLU A 2 -20.96 -19.38 36.38
CA GLU A 2 -21.29 -19.46 34.95
C GLU A 2 -20.00 -19.55 34.13
N ASP A 3 -19.92 -20.58 33.28
CA ASP A 3 -18.92 -20.73 32.24
C ASP A 3 -19.03 -19.58 31.24
N CYS A 4 -17.92 -18.88 31.01
CA CYS A 4 -17.84 -17.76 30.07
C CYS A 4 -17.43 -18.28 28.68
N PRO A 5 -18.31 -18.28 27.66
CA PRO A 5 -18.02 -18.87 26.36
C PRO A 5 -17.45 -17.79 25.42
N LEU A 6 -16.18 -17.41 25.59
CA LEU A 6 -15.53 -16.44 24.68
C LEU A 6 -14.13 -16.86 24.23
N LEU A 7 -13.92 -18.16 24.04
CA LEU A 7 -12.84 -18.67 23.18
C LEU A 7 -13.41 -19.16 21.85
N THR A 8 -14.31 -18.37 21.24
CA THR A 8 -14.57 -18.49 19.81
C THR A 8 -13.29 -18.13 19.09
N THR A 9 -12.71 -19.14 18.43
CA THR A 9 -11.67 -19.06 17.39
C THR A 9 -11.75 -17.74 16.62
N ARG A 10 -10.96 -16.74 17.03
CA ARG A 10 -10.77 -15.54 16.22
C ARG A 10 -10.22 -16.01 14.88
N LYS A 11 -11.01 -15.85 13.81
CA LYS A 11 -10.52 -15.98 12.43
C LYS A 11 -9.22 -15.17 12.36
N LYS A 12 -8.19 -15.74 11.75
CA LYS A 12 -6.97 -14.98 11.45
C LYS A 12 -7.39 -13.86 10.50
N SER A 13 -7.62 -12.66 11.03
CA SER A 13 -7.98 -11.51 10.22
C SER A 13 -6.78 -11.19 9.32
N ALA A 14 -6.96 -11.29 8.01
CA ALA A 14 -5.91 -11.00 7.05
C ALA A 14 -5.70 -9.48 6.99
N PHE A 15 -4.44 -9.06 7.06
CA PHE A 15 -4.05 -7.68 6.83
C PHE A 15 -4.20 -7.36 5.34
N GLN A 16 -5.07 -6.41 5.00
CA GLN A 16 -5.28 -6.02 3.62
C GLN A 16 -4.31 -4.92 3.21
N ILE A 17 -3.69 -5.10 2.04
CA ILE A 17 -2.92 -4.07 1.35
C ILE A 17 -3.64 -3.79 0.05
N SER A 18 -4.09 -2.56 -0.14
CA SER A 18 -4.73 -2.19 -1.39
C SER A 18 -3.69 -1.81 -2.45
N TRP A 19 -4.03 -1.97 -3.72
CA TRP A 19 -3.17 -1.56 -4.82
C TRP A 19 -3.93 -0.86 -5.95
N ASN A 20 -3.25 0.06 -6.63
CA ASN A 20 -3.72 0.75 -7.83
C ASN A 20 -2.57 0.88 -8.85
N GLY A 21 -2.87 1.39 -10.05
CA GLY A 21 -1.89 1.59 -11.11
C GLY A 21 -1.75 0.37 -12.03
N SER A 22 -0.50 -0.03 -12.32
CA SER A 22 -0.22 -1.12 -13.26
C SER A 22 -0.48 -2.52 -12.65
N GLN A 23 -1.51 -3.20 -13.15
CA GLN A 23 -1.82 -4.59 -12.78
C GLN A 23 -0.68 -5.56 -13.15
N GLU A 24 -0.04 -5.36 -14.32
CA GLU A 24 1.11 -6.17 -14.76
C GLU A 24 2.24 -6.10 -13.71
N CYS A 25 2.55 -4.90 -13.22
CA CYS A 25 3.56 -4.74 -12.19
C CYS A 25 3.13 -5.32 -10.84
N MET A 26 1.87 -5.15 -10.45
CA MET A 26 1.37 -5.75 -9.22
C MET A 26 1.55 -7.27 -9.26
N GLN A 27 1.09 -7.95 -10.32
CA GLN A 27 1.23 -9.40 -10.45
C GLN A 27 2.69 -9.87 -10.48
N LYS A 28 3.57 -9.09 -11.13
CA LYS A 28 5.01 -9.37 -11.19
C LYS A 28 5.69 -9.30 -9.82
N TYR A 29 5.29 -8.35 -8.96
CA TYR A 29 5.99 -8.07 -7.70
C TYR A 29 5.25 -8.52 -6.44
N GLU A 30 4.00 -8.97 -6.55
CA GLU A 30 3.16 -9.39 -5.42
C GLU A 30 3.88 -10.37 -4.50
N LYS A 31 4.41 -11.47 -5.05
CA LYS A 31 5.12 -12.50 -4.27
C LYS A 31 6.35 -11.94 -3.56
N LEU A 32 7.13 -11.10 -4.23
CA LEU A 32 8.33 -10.50 -3.66
C LEU A 32 7.99 -9.55 -2.50
N ILE A 33 6.96 -8.72 -2.68
CA ILE A 33 6.49 -7.81 -1.62
C ILE A 33 5.94 -8.63 -0.45
N TYR A 34 5.12 -9.65 -0.73
CA TYR A 34 4.60 -10.55 0.30
C TYR A 34 5.73 -11.21 1.11
N GLU A 35 6.72 -11.78 0.44
CA GLU A 35 7.87 -12.43 1.09
C GLU A 35 8.71 -11.41 1.89
N SER A 36 8.92 -10.21 1.37
CA SER A 36 9.64 -9.15 2.09
C SER A 36 8.88 -8.68 3.34
N LEU A 37 7.54 -8.62 3.28
CA LEU A 37 6.71 -8.23 4.42
C LEU A 37 6.55 -9.35 5.45
N LYS A 38 6.54 -10.61 4.99
CA LYS A 38 6.36 -11.81 5.83
C LYS A 38 7.65 -12.28 6.48
N ASN A 39 8.75 -12.30 5.73
CA ASN A 39 10.05 -12.82 6.14
C ASN A 39 11.02 -11.70 6.54
N GLY A 40 10.57 -10.44 6.50
CA GLY A 40 11.44 -9.30 6.77
C GLY A 40 12.00 -9.35 8.19
N ASP A 41 13.26 -9.77 8.29
CA ASP A 41 14.16 -9.49 9.40
C ASP A 41 14.22 -7.96 9.59
N GLY A 42 13.25 -7.38 10.33
CA GLY A 42 13.17 -5.93 10.56
C GLY A 42 11.75 -5.34 10.66
N LEU A 43 10.70 -6.04 10.24
CA LEU A 43 9.32 -5.55 10.42
C LEU A 43 8.76 -5.99 11.78
N ILE A 44 8.85 -5.10 12.76
CA ILE A 44 8.27 -5.30 14.08
C ILE A 44 6.90 -4.62 14.13
N TRP A 45 5.83 -5.42 14.12
CA TRP A 45 4.49 -4.91 14.43
C TRP A 45 4.47 -4.43 15.88
N ARG A 46 3.99 -3.21 16.14
CA ARG A 46 3.91 -2.65 17.49
C ARG A 46 2.51 -2.16 17.80
N ARG A 47 2.06 -2.32 19.04
CA ARG A 47 0.88 -1.67 19.59
C ARG A 47 1.27 -1.01 20.90
N HIS A 48 1.12 0.32 20.98
CA HIS A 48 1.60 1.13 22.10
C HIS A 48 3.05 0.79 22.47
N GLU A 49 3.95 0.88 21.47
CA GLU A 49 5.40 0.65 21.59
C GLU A 49 5.84 -0.80 21.87
N LYS A 50 4.91 -1.68 22.23
CA LYS A 50 5.21 -3.10 22.47
C LYS A 50 5.19 -3.90 21.17
N PRO A 51 6.23 -4.68 20.86
CA PRO A 51 6.21 -5.65 19.78
C PRO A 51 5.02 -6.61 19.93
N ILE A 52 4.35 -6.90 18.82
CA ILE A 52 3.34 -7.94 18.74
C ILE A 52 3.93 -9.07 17.91
N GLU A 53 4.10 -10.24 18.52
CA GLU A 53 4.37 -11.48 17.80
C GLU A 53 3.08 -11.96 17.16
N THR A 54 2.83 -11.54 15.93
CA THR A 54 1.66 -11.97 15.18
C THR A 54 2.05 -12.23 13.74
N LYS A 55 1.60 -13.39 13.24
CA LYS A 55 1.71 -13.76 11.83
C LYS A 55 0.41 -13.35 11.16
N PHE A 56 0.40 -12.17 10.56
CA PHE A 56 -0.71 -11.73 9.73
C PHE A 56 -0.65 -12.42 8.38
N GLU A 57 -1.79 -12.92 7.90
CA GLU A 57 -1.95 -13.24 6.49
C GLU A 57 -2.09 -11.92 5.73
N ILE A 58 -1.24 -11.67 4.75
CA ILE A 58 -1.34 -10.45 3.93
C ILE A 58 -2.16 -10.78 2.70
N LYS A 59 -3.19 -9.97 2.41
CA LYS A 59 -4.01 -10.08 1.21
C LYS A 59 -3.91 -8.79 0.40
N PHE A 60 -3.52 -8.92 -0.86
CA PHE A 60 -3.57 -7.80 -1.80
C PHE A 60 -4.96 -7.67 -2.40
N VAL A 61 -5.50 -6.45 -2.40
CA VAL A 61 -6.85 -6.15 -2.92
C VAL A 61 -6.78 -4.95 -3.85
N GLN A 62 -7.58 -4.93 -4.90
CA GLN A 62 -7.64 -3.75 -5.76
C GLN A 62 -8.26 -2.58 -4.97
N PHE A 63 -7.65 -1.41 -5.08
CA PHE A 63 -8.11 -0.21 -4.41
C PHE A 63 -9.53 0.18 -4.84
N SER A 64 -10.40 0.45 -3.87
CA SER A 64 -11.71 1.08 -4.03
C SER A 64 -11.89 2.20 -3.01
N GLU A 65 -12.59 3.28 -3.38
CA GLU A 65 -12.91 4.39 -2.47
C GLU A 65 -13.79 3.92 -1.28
N ASP A 66 -14.56 2.85 -1.46
CA ASP A 66 -15.36 2.24 -0.38
C ASP A 66 -14.48 1.77 0.79
N GLN A 67 -13.23 1.37 0.52
CA GLN A 67 -12.29 0.95 1.57
C GLN A 67 -11.79 2.12 2.42
N ILE A 68 -11.83 3.35 1.88
CA ILE A 68 -11.41 4.56 2.59
C ILE A 68 -12.52 5.01 3.53
N SER A 69 -13.77 4.99 3.07
CA SER A 69 -14.93 5.45 3.84
C SER A 69 -15.13 4.66 5.14
N LEU A 70 -14.68 3.41 5.18
CA LEU A 70 -14.73 2.53 6.36
C LEU A 70 -13.66 2.85 7.43
N LEU A 71 -12.63 3.65 7.12
CA LEU A 71 -11.58 4.01 8.09
C LEU A 71 -12.07 5.01 9.14
N ASP A 72 -13.04 5.86 8.79
CA ASP A 72 -13.58 6.90 9.68
C ASP A 72 -14.65 6.35 10.64
N GLU A 73 -15.27 5.22 10.31
CA GLU A 73 -16.20 4.50 11.19
C GLU A 73 -15.40 3.47 12.02
N VAL A 74 -15.34 3.69 13.34
CA VAL A 74 -14.49 3.02 14.36
C VAL A 74 -14.64 1.48 14.45
N SER A 75 -15.33 0.82 13.53
CA SER A 75 -15.24 -0.63 13.39
C SER A 75 -13.96 -1.03 12.66
N PHE A 76 -12.97 -1.52 13.40
CA PHE A 76 -11.91 -2.40 12.88
C PHE A 76 -12.56 -3.64 12.24
N SER A 77 -13.12 -3.50 11.04
CA SER A 77 -13.59 -4.61 10.25
C SER A 77 -12.38 -5.28 9.60
N GLU A 78 -12.47 -6.60 9.40
CA GLU A 78 -11.41 -7.42 8.80
C GLU A 78 -11.13 -7.07 7.32
N SER A 79 -11.79 -6.03 6.78
CA SER A 79 -11.83 -5.65 5.38
C SER A 79 -11.21 -4.28 5.06
N ILE A 80 -10.56 -3.62 6.01
CA ILE A 80 -9.94 -2.31 5.80
C ILE A 80 -8.44 -2.48 5.47
N ALA A 81 -8.00 -1.85 4.39
CA ALA A 81 -6.60 -1.76 4.03
C ALA A 81 -5.99 -0.46 4.58
N PHE A 82 -4.95 -0.56 5.40
CA PHE A 82 -4.26 0.61 5.98
C PHE A 82 -3.06 1.05 5.14
N VAL A 83 -2.54 0.15 4.31
CA VAL A 83 -1.41 0.40 3.40
C VAL A 83 -1.92 0.32 1.97
N HIS A 84 -1.61 1.34 1.17
CA HIS A 84 -2.06 1.47 -0.20
C HIS A 84 -0.85 1.64 -1.13
N LEU A 85 -0.76 0.79 -2.15
CA LEU A 85 0.35 0.78 -3.11
C LEU A 85 -0.10 1.35 -4.45
N PHE A 86 0.72 2.18 -5.10
CA PHE A 86 0.50 2.60 -6.47
C PHE A 86 1.64 2.13 -7.37
N PHE A 87 1.34 1.23 -8.30
CA PHE A 87 2.32 0.66 -9.21
C PHE A 87 2.49 1.51 -10.47
N VAL A 88 3.72 1.95 -10.72
CA VAL A 88 4.12 2.77 -11.87
C VAL A 88 5.03 1.96 -12.78
N CYS A 89 4.66 1.87 -14.05
CA CYS A 89 5.46 1.25 -15.11
C CYS A 89 5.50 2.19 -16.29
N VAL A 90 6.60 2.92 -16.43
CA VAL A 90 6.78 3.90 -17.51
C VAL A 90 8.21 3.85 -18.01
N SER A 91 8.42 4.29 -19.24
CA SER A 91 9.71 4.27 -19.91
C SER A 91 10.38 5.65 -20.02
N SER A 92 9.64 6.73 -19.76
CA SER A 92 10.13 8.11 -19.89
C SER A 92 9.43 9.10 -18.93
N PRO A 93 10.03 10.27 -18.68
CA PRO A 93 9.39 11.34 -17.91
C PRO A 93 8.10 11.88 -18.55
N ASP A 94 8.03 11.91 -19.89
CA ASP A 94 6.85 12.38 -20.61
C ASP A 94 5.67 11.43 -20.47
N GLU A 95 5.93 10.13 -20.56
CA GLU A 95 4.92 9.08 -20.31
C GLU A 95 4.38 9.18 -18.88
N TYR A 96 5.27 9.35 -17.89
CA TYR A 96 4.87 9.63 -16.51
C TYR A 96 3.97 10.86 -16.40
N ARG A 97 4.40 11.99 -16.97
CA ARG A 97 3.70 13.28 -16.87
C ARG A 97 2.30 13.21 -17.47
N THR A 98 2.17 12.55 -18.62
CA THR A 98 0.93 12.53 -19.40
C THR A 98 -0.04 11.46 -18.93
N GLN A 99 0.43 10.29 -18.50
CA GLN A 99 -0.44 9.14 -18.24
C GLN A 99 -0.59 8.79 -16.77
N ILE A 100 0.42 9.07 -15.93
CA ILE A 100 0.48 8.52 -14.57
C ILE A 100 0.29 9.59 -13.50
N ARG A 101 0.91 10.77 -13.67
CA ARG A 101 0.94 11.81 -12.64
C ARG A 101 -0.45 12.17 -12.11
N HIS A 102 -1.39 12.46 -13.01
CA HIS A 102 -2.77 12.83 -12.63
C HIS A 102 -3.47 11.72 -11.85
N ARG A 103 -3.31 10.45 -12.28
CA ARG A 103 -3.89 9.28 -11.63
C ARG A 103 -3.36 9.09 -10.20
N ILE A 104 -2.06 9.32 -9.98
CA ILE A 104 -1.49 9.27 -8.62
C ILE A 104 -2.06 10.42 -7.79
N SER A 105 -2.17 11.63 -8.34
CA SER A 105 -2.75 12.78 -7.63
C SER A 105 -4.21 12.55 -7.23
N GLU A 106 -5.02 11.99 -8.12
CA GLU A 106 -6.41 11.60 -7.83
C GLU A 106 -6.48 10.54 -6.73
N TRP A 107 -5.69 9.47 -6.87
CA TRP A 107 -5.59 8.41 -5.86
C TRP A 107 -5.16 8.94 -4.49
N PHE A 108 -4.14 9.78 -4.46
CA PHE A 108 -3.65 10.41 -3.24
C PHE A 108 -4.70 11.35 -2.61
N GLY A 109 -5.45 12.09 -3.45
CA GLY A 109 -6.57 12.92 -3.01
C GLY A 109 -7.68 12.11 -2.32
N MET A 110 -7.95 10.88 -2.79
CA MET A 110 -8.87 9.97 -2.12
C MET A 110 -8.31 9.49 -0.77
N LEU A 111 -7.05 9.04 -0.73
CA LEU A 111 -6.43 8.53 0.50
C LEU A 111 -6.35 9.55 1.63
N ASN A 112 -6.09 10.82 1.30
CA ASN A 112 -6.00 11.89 2.29
C ASN A 112 -7.32 12.23 3.00
N LYS A 113 -8.45 11.70 2.52
CA LYS A 113 -9.74 11.87 3.19
C LYS A 113 -9.81 11.07 4.49
N ALA A 114 -9.17 9.90 4.55
CA ALA A 114 -9.16 9.05 5.75
C ALA A 114 -7.97 9.35 6.66
N ALA A 115 -8.24 9.39 7.97
CA ALA A 115 -7.17 9.46 8.96
C ALA A 115 -6.33 8.17 8.95
N ASN A 116 -5.01 8.31 9.06
CA ASN A 116 -4.03 7.21 9.22
C ASN A 116 -3.77 6.32 7.99
N SER A 117 -4.21 6.70 6.79
CA SER A 117 -3.85 5.98 5.56
C SER A 117 -2.35 6.08 5.25
N GLN A 118 -1.68 4.94 5.06
CA GLN A 118 -0.27 4.85 4.68
C GLN A 118 -0.15 4.48 3.20
N TRP A 119 0.78 5.10 2.48
CA TRP A 119 0.88 4.90 1.03
C TRP A 119 2.31 4.79 0.52
N LEU A 120 2.49 4.04 -0.56
CA LEU A 120 3.77 3.88 -1.26
C LEU A 120 3.58 3.90 -2.77
N ILE A 121 4.51 4.53 -3.49
CA ILE A 121 4.59 4.46 -4.96
C ILE A 121 5.68 3.45 -5.33
N ILE A 122 5.30 2.38 -6.05
CA ILE A 122 6.18 1.32 -6.49
C ILE A 122 6.52 1.53 -7.96
N PHE A 123 7.76 1.89 -8.26
CA PHE A 123 8.23 2.14 -9.63
C PHE A 123 9.00 0.95 -10.20
N ASP A 124 8.40 0.24 -11.16
CA ASP A 124 9.14 -0.70 -12.01
C ASP A 124 10.01 0.09 -13.00
N SER A 125 11.29 0.19 -12.66
CA SER A 125 12.25 0.93 -13.46
C SER A 125 12.79 0.19 -14.68
N THR A 126 12.35 -1.04 -14.97
CA THR A 126 12.92 -1.89 -16.04
C THR A 126 12.90 -1.19 -17.40
N LYS A 127 11.71 -0.74 -17.85
CA LYS A 127 11.52 -0.04 -19.14
C LYS A 127 12.27 1.30 -19.18
N ALA A 128 12.25 2.05 -18.09
CA ALA A 128 12.97 3.32 -17.99
C ALA A 128 14.50 3.12 -18.00
N LYS A 129 15.00 2.03 -17.43
CA LYS A 129 16.43 1.70 -17.40
C LYS A 129 16.94 1.37 -18.81
N GLU A 130 16.19 0.59 -19.59
CA GLU A 130 16.52 0.29 -20.99
C GLU A 130 16.67 1.56 -21.83
N LYS A 131 15.80 2.55 -21.59
CA LYS A 131 15.85 3.85 -22.28
C LYS A 131 16.72 4.90 -21.60
N LYS A 132 17.54 4.53 -20.61
CA LYS A 132 18.41 5.45 -19.83
C LYS A 132 17.66 6.60 -19.11
N ASN A 133 16.37 6.41 -18.85
CA ASN A 133 15.47 7.40 -18.22
C ASN A 133 15.19 7.13 -16.73
N ARG A 134 15.74 6.05 -16.14
CA ARG A 134 15.45 5.66 -14.75
C ARG A 134 15.60 6.81 -13.76
N GLY A 135 16.73 7.54 -13.83
CA GLY A 135 17.02 8.65 -12.91
C GLY A 135 15.99 9.76 -13.03
N SER A 136 15.80 10.26 -14.26
CA SER A 136 14.88 11.35 -14.55
C SER A 136 13.42 11.05 -14.17
N VAL A 137 12.96 9.82 -14.40
CA VAL A 137 11.60 9.40 -13.98
C VAL A 137 11.50 9.39 -12.46
N LEU A 138 12.48 8.81 -11.76
CA LEU A 138 12.48 8.73 -10.31
C LEU A 138 12.52 10.11 -9.65
N GLU A 139 13.36 11.03 -10.15
CA GLU A 139 13.43 12.41 -9.68
C GLU A 139 12.10 13.14 -9.89
N LYS A 140 11.42 12.89 -11.01
CA LYS A 140 10.12 13.51 -11.28
C LYS A 140 9.05 13.01 -10.31
N ILE A 141 8.98 11.70 -10.06
CA ILE A 141 8.07 11.12 -9.06
C ILE A 141 8.34 11.72 -7.67
N LYS A 142 9.62 11.75 -7.25
CA LYS A 142 10.00 12.32 -5.96
C LYS A 142 9.64 13.79 -5.86
N SER A 143 9.96 14.59 -6.87
CA SER A 143 9.66 16.02 -6.91
C SER A 143 8.17 16.28 -6.73
N ASP A 144 7.32 15.55 -7.46
CA ASP A 144 5.88 15.77 -7.47
C ASP A 144 5.19 15.37 -6.14
N PHE A 145 5.76 14.43 -5.37
CA PHE A 145 5.16 13.94 -4.12
C PHE A 145 5.99 14.17 -2.84
N SER A 146 7.11 14.89 -2.94
CA SER A 146 8.02 15.20 -1.81
C SER A 146 7.34 15.97 -0.67
N LYS A 147 6.42 16.87 -0.98
CA LYS A 147 5.71 17.72 0.00
C LYS A 147 4.63 16.97 0.80
N HIS A 148 4.44 15.68 0.53
CA HIS A 148 3.41 14.85 1.17
C HIS A 148 3.99 13.89 2.20
N GLN A 149 5.27 14.08 2.59
CA GLN A 149 5.94 13.29 3.62
C GLN A 149 5.74 13.81 5.05
N GLU A 150 5.07 14.95 5.23
CA GLU A 150 4.84 15.57 6.54
C GLU A 150 3.36 15.47 6.95
N LYS A 151 3.03 14.45 7.75
CA LYS A 151 1.97 14.46 8.77
C LYS A 151 2.38 13.57 9.92
#